data_AF-A0A971T1J7-F1
#
_entry.id   AF-A0A971T1J7-F1
#
_cell.length_a   1.000
_cell.length_b   1.000
_cell.length_c   1.000
_cell.angle_alpha   90.00
_cell.angle_beta   90.00
_cell.angle_gamma   90.00
#
_symmetry.space_group_name_H-M   'P 1'
#
loop_
_entity.id
_entity.type
_entity.pdbx_description
1 polymer ?
#
loop_
_entity_poly.entity_id
_entity_poly.type
_entity_poly.pdbx_seq_one_letter_code
_entity_poly.pdbx_strand_id
1 'polypeptide(L)'
;MKKVVSLVLVFLMMSTVVIGTNSSVSATPESVIQYYRTKIITYATGAIGADYAEEGETRFGPNTYDCSGLAYKAYIGINIPSSTAAAQAYYQVVTMKKSTPYANRRYGDLIFYDLYKNNNNRYHDIDHVAICAGNGYIIDAGSPGVTKRLDTHFNSSSVTETAVPLY
;
A
#
# COMPACT_ATOMS: atom_id res chain seq x y z
N MET A 1 10.25 18.46 60.61
CA MET A 1 9.90 18.67 59.18
C MET A 1 11.20 18.87 58.40
N LYS A 2 11.69 17.85 57.69
CA LYS A 2 12.86 17.95 56.82
C LYS A 2 12.42 17.50 55.43
N LYS A 3 12.45 18.44 54.47
CA LYS A 3 11.96 18.28 53.10
C LYS A 3 12.85 17.28 52.36
N VAL A 4 12.24 16.30 51.70
CA VAL A 4 12.92 15.36 50.81
C VAL A 4 13.16 16.08 49.48
N VAL A 5 14.41 16.23 49.07
CA VAL A 5 14.77 16.78 47.76
C VAL A 5 14.72 15.62 46.76
N SER A 6 13.82 15.74 45.77
CA SER A 6 13.67 14.77 44.68
C SER A 6 14.74 15.04 43.62
N LEU A 7 15.59 14.04 43.36
CA LEU A 7 16.65 14.07 42.35
C LEU A 7 16.05 13.65 41.00
N VAL A 8 15.77 14.61 40.12
CA VAL A 8 15.39 14.34 38.73
C VAL A 8 16.67 14.16 37.91
N LEU A 9 16.94 12.93 37.50
CA LEU A 9 18.06 12.60 36.61
C LEU A 9 17.67 12.90 35.16
N VAL A 10 18.05 14.08 34.66
CA VAL A 10 17.90 14.43 33.25
C VAL A 10 19.06 13.82 32.47
N PHE A 11 18.76 12.81 31.66
CA PHE A 11 19.73 12.16 30.77
C PHE A 11 19.90 13.02 29.51
N LEU A 12 20.88 13.93 29.51
CA LEU A 12 21.23 14.74 28.35
C LEU A 12 22.12 13.91 27.41
N MET A 13 21.54 13.35 26.34
CA MET A 13 22.30 12.68 25.29
C MET A 13 23.01 13.73 24.43
N MET A 14 24.25 14.07 24.78
CA MET A 14 25.18 14.73 23.87
C MET A 14 25.57 13.73 22.78
N SER A 15 24.90 13.79 21.63
CA SER A 15 25.30 12.99 20.47
C SER A 15 26.45 13.70 19.76
N THR A 16 27.60 13.04 19.80
CA THR A 16 28.82 13.42 19.07
C THR A 16 28.53 13.55 17.58
N VAL A 17 29.03 14.62 16.98
CA VAL A 17 29.14 14.73 15.51
C VAL A 17 30.28 13.80 15.09
N VAL A 18 29.94 12.72 14.38
CA VAL A 18 30.93 11.86 13.73
C VAL A 18 31.24 12.47 12.37
N ILE A 19 32.46 12.98 12.20
CA ILE A 19 33.00 13.42 10.92
C ILE A 19 33.68 12.22 10.24
N GLY A 20 33.07 11.74 9.15
CA GLY A 20 33.70 11.05 8.02
C GLY A 20 34.11 9.58 8.19
N THR A 21 33.40 8.68 7.50
CA THR A 21 33.97 7.62 6.65
C THR A 21 32.93 7.19 5.60
N ASN A 22 33.39 6.82 4.39
CA ASN A 22 32.57 6.30 3.29
C ASN A 22 31.67 5.16 3.79
N SER A 23 30.40 5.46 4.01
CA SER A 23 29.43 4.53 4.57
C SER A 23 28.80 3.74 3.44
N SER A 24 29.26 2.52 3.20
CA SER A 24 28.39 1.49 2.64
C SER A 24 27.34 1.17 3.72
N VAL A 25 26.27 1.97 3.75
CA VAL A 25 25.12 1.73 4.64
C VAL A 25 24.53 0.39 4.25
N SER A 26 24.72 -0.62 5.10
CA SER A 26 23.97 -1.88 4.97
C SER A 26 22.50 -1.56 5.16
N ALA A 27 21.68 -1.74 4.13
CA ALA A 27 20.26 -1.42 4.17
C ALA A 27 19.58 -2.31 5.23
N THR A 28 18.93 -1.69 6.22
CA THR A 28 18.08 -2.43 7.16
C THR A 28 16.80 -2.91 6.47
N PRO A 29 16.19 -4.01 6.91
CA PRO A 29 14.92 -4.49 6.33
C PRO A 29 13.82 -3.40 6.26
N GLU A 30 13.72 -2.54 7.29
CA GLU A 30 12.75 -1.44 7.30
C GLU A 30 13.04 -0.40 6.20
N SER A 31 14.32 -0.06 5.97
CA SER A 31 14.69 0.88 4.90
C SER A 31 14.39 0.34 3.50
N VAL A 32 14.53 -0.97 3.29
CA VAL A 32 14.18 -1.62 2.03
C VAL A 32 12.66 -1.59 1.83
N ILE A 33 11.88 -1.98 2.84
CA ILE A 33 10.41 -1.92 2.77
C ILE A 33 9.94 -0.49 2.48
N GLN A 34 10.51 0.50 3.16
CA GLN A 34 10.16 1.90 2.96
C GLN A 34 10.52 2.40 1.55
N TYR A 35 11.67 1.98 1.01
CA TYR A 35 12.08 2.30 -0.35
C TYR A 35 11.01 1.87 -1.35
N TYR A 36 10.55 0.64 -1.28
CA TYR A 36 9.58 0.18 -2.25
C TYR A 36 8.16 0.69 -2.03
N ARG A 37 7.72 0.88 -0.77
CA ARG A 37 6.45 1.58 -0.49
C ARG A 37 6.43 2.96 -1.15
N THR A 38 7.58 3.65 -1.12
CA THR A 38 7.76 4.93 -1.81
C THR A 38 7.68 4.77 -3.33
N LYS A 39 8.27 3.73 -3.92
CA LYS A 39 8.19 3.46 -5.37
C LYS A 39 6.76 3.16 -5.82
N ILE A 40 6.03 2.34 -5.06
CA ILE A 40 4.62 2.00 -5.33
C ILE A 40 3.77 3.26 -5.38
N ILE A 41 3.86 4.11 -4.36
CA ILE A 41 3.04 5.32 -4.32
C ILE A 41 3.51 6.37 -5.31
N THR A 42 4.81 6.47 -5.59
CA THR A 42 5.31 7.36 -6.65
C THR A 42 4.69 7.00 -8.00
N TYR A 43 4.64 5.71 -8.33
CA TYR A 43 3.99 5.24 -9.55
C TYR A 43 2.49 5.54 -9.54
N ALA A 44 1.79 5.15 -8.47
CA ALA A 44 0.34 5.34 -8.37
C ALA A 44 -0.06 6.82 -8.43
N THR A 45 0.72 7.69 -7.80
CA THR A 45 0.50 9.15 -7.83
C THR A 45 0.71 9.72 -9.22
N GLY A 46 1.72 9.24 -9.96
CA GLY A 46 1.98 9.65 -11.34
C GLY A 46 0.88 9.22 -12.33
N ALA A 47 0.07 8.22 -11.97
CA ALA A 47 -1.06 7.77 -12.78
C ALA A 47 -2.36 8.56 -12.51
N ILE A 48 -2.42 9.40 -11.47
CA ILE A 48 -3.64 10.17 -11.16
C ILE A 48 -4.05 11.03 -12.35
N GLY A 49 -5.33 10.94 -12.73
CA GLY A 49 -5.89 11.62 -13.90
C GLY A 49 -5.89 10.78 -15.18
N ALA A 50 -5.26 9.60 -15.19
CA ALA A 50 -5.45 8.62 -16.26
C ALA A 50 -6.89 8.09 -16.28
N ASP A 51 -7.38 7.73 -17.47
CA ASP A 51 -8.74 7.24 -17.68
C ASP A 51 -8.93 5.79 -17.19
N TYR A 52 -10.17 5.33 -17.11
CA TYR A 52 -10.50 3.95 -16.76
C TYR A 52 -10.75 3.07 -18.00
N ALA A 53 -10.23 1.85 -18.00
CA ALA A 53 -10.51 0.84 -19.03
C ALA A 53 -10.56 -0.57 -18.43
N GLU A 54 -11.68 -1.28 -18.55
CA GLU A 54 -11.87 -2.61 -17.94
C GLU A 54 -11.09 -3.72 -18.64
N GLU A 55 -10.95 -3.62 -19.96
CA GLU A 55 -10.44 -4.68 -20.81
C GLU A 55 -9.37 -4.17 -21.78
N GLY A 56 -8.65 -5.11 -22.40
CA GLY A 56 -7.60 -4.83 -23.38
C GLY A 56 -6.23 -4.54 -22.77
N GLU A 57 -5.20 -4.50 -23.63
CA GLU A 57 -3.80 -4.29 -23.21
C GLU A 57 -3.55 -2.91 -22.61
N THR A 58 -4.42 -1.94 -22.91
CA THR A 58 -4.27 -0.55 -22.47
C THR A 58 -4.51 -0.37 -20.98
N ARG A 59 -5.22 -1.30 -20.32
CA ARG A 59 -5.55 -1.26 -18.88
C ARG A 59 -4.34 -1.27 -17.93
N PHE A 60 -3.13 -1.41 -18.48
CA PHE A 60 -1.86 -1.37 -17.77
C PHE A 60 -1.12 -0.01 -17.90
N GLY A 61 -1.79 1.03 -18.39
CA GLY A 61 -1.24 2.37 -18.52
C GLY A 61 -0.53 2.64 -19.85
N PRO A 62 0.07 3.84 -20.00
CA PRO A 62 0.11 4.91 -18.99
C PRO A 62 -1.13 5.81 -18.97
N ASN A 63 -1.98 5.75 -20.00
CA ASN A 63 -3.10 6.68 -20.16
C ASN A 63 -4.43 6.13 -19.61
N THR A 64 -4.56 4.81 -19.53
CA THR A 64 -5.75 4.13 -19.03
C THR A 64 -5.38 3.02 -18.07
N TYR A 65 -6.19 2.80 -17.04
CA TYR A 65 -5.99 1.73 -16.07
C TYR A 65 -7.31 1.09 -15.66
N ASP A 66 -7.29 -0.20 -15.35
CA ASP A 66 -8.23 -0.77 -14.39
C ASP A 66 -7.58 -0.86 -12.99
N CYS A 67 -8.36 -1.22 -11.98
CA CYS A 67 -7.91 -1.31 -10.59
C CYS A 67 -6.70 -2.24 -10.40
N SER A 68 -6.79 -3.45 -10.93
CA SER A 68 -5.75 -4.48 -10.85
C SER A 68 -4.57 -4.21 -11.78
N GLY A 69 -4.80 -3.56 -12.93
CA GLY A 69 -3.75 -3.09 -13.83
C GLY A 69 -2.89 -2.00 -13.20
N LEU A 70 -3.51 -1.02 -12.53
CA LEU A 70 -2.80 -0.01 -11.74
C LEU A 70 -1.97 -0.68 -10.62
N ALA A 71 -2.58 -1.57 -9.84
CA ALA A 71 -1.90 -2.28 -8.76
C ALA A 71 -0.70 -3.10 -9.28
N TYR A 72 -0.90 -3.88 -10.34
CA TYR A 72 0.15 -4.68 -10.98
C TYR A 72 1.33 -3.83 -11.41
N LYS A 73 1.06 -2.68 -12.03
CA LYS A 73 2.11 -1.79 -12.52
C LYS A 73 2.75 -0.94 -11.45
N ALA A 74 2.07 -0.63 -10.35
CA ALA A 74 2.64 0.08 -9.21
C ALA A 74 3.55 -0.83 -8.38
N TYR A 75 3.23 -2.11 -8.26
CA TYR A 75 3.99 -3.12 -7.52
C TYR A 75 5.26 -3.59 -8.27
N ILE A 76 5.99 -2.66 -8.90
CA ILE A 76 7.22 -2.94 -9.64
C ILE A 76 8.25 -3.60 -8.70
N GLY A 77 8.73 -4.78 -9.10
CA GLY A 77 9.66 -5.59 -8.29
C GLY A 77 8.98 -6.57 -7.34
N ILE A 78 7.64 -6.52 -7.19
CA ILE A 78 6.83 -7.56 -6.57
C ILE A 78 5.91 -8.12 -7.66
N ASN A 79 6.27 -9.26 -8.22
CA ASN A 79 5.48 -9.87 -9.29
C ASN A 79 4.16 -10.42 -8.73
N ILE A 80 3.10 -9.61 -8.77
CA ILE A 80 1.72 -10.02 -8.48
C ILE A 80 1.00 -10.41 -9.78
N PRO A 81 -0.07 -11.21 -9.74
CA PRO A 81 -0.87 -11.52 -10.93
C PRO A 81 -1.35 -10.25 -11.66
N SER A 82 -1.28 -10.26 -13.00
CA SER A 82 -1.77 -9.15 -13.84
C SER A 82 -3.27 -9.23 -14.18
N SER A 83 -3.94 -10.32 -13.78
CA SER A 83 -5.28 -10.66 -14.23
C SER A 83 -6.40 -9.93 -13.51
N THR A 84 -6.66 -10.23 -12.23
CA THR A 84 -7.78 -9.66 -11.46
C THR A 84 -7.37 -9.29 -10.05
N ALA A 85 -8.11 -8.37 -9.43
CA ALA A 85 -7.95 -8.01 -8.01
C ALA A 85 -8.05 -9.25 -7.10
N ALA A 86 -9.02 -10.14 -7.35
CA ALA A 86 -9.17 -11.39 -6.61
C ALA A 86 -7.96 -12.32 -6.75
N ALA A 87 -7.38 -12.45 -7.95
CA ALA A 87 -6.18 -13.26 -8.17
C ALA A 87 -4.96 -12.66 -7.43
N GLN A 88 -4.83 -11.32 -7.43
CA GLN A 88 -3.82 -10.62 -6.65
C GLN A 88 -3.96 -10.85 -5.15
N ALA A 89 -5.19 -10.73 -4.62
CA ALA A 89 -5.48 -11.01 -3.23
C ALA A 89 -5.14 -12.45 -2.84
N TYR A 90 -5.62 -13.43 -3.63
CA TYR A 90 -5.32 -14.84 -3.39
C TYR A 90 -3.82 -15.11 -3.38
N TYR A 91 -3.09 -14.61 -4.37
CA TYR A 91 -1.64 -14.79 -4.43
C TYR A 91 -0.95 -14.18 -3.20
N GLN A 92 -1.28 -12.94 -2.86
CA GLN A 92 -0.63 -12.24 -1.75
C GLN A 92 -0.96 -12.87 -0.38
N VAL A 93 -2.24 -13.18 -0.14
CA VAL A 93 -2.71 -13.67 1.17
C VAL A 93 -2.49 -15.16 1.33
N VAL A 94 -2.85 -15.97 0.32
CA VAL A 94 -2.83 -17.43 0.41
C VAL A 94 -1.48 -17.99 0.03
N THR A 95 -0.91 -17.57 -1.10
CA THR A 95 0.38 -18.10 -1.58
C THR A 95 1.57 -17.49 -0.84
N MET A 96 1.61 -16.17 -0.72
CA MET A 96 2.74 -15.45 -0.14
C MET A 96 2.64 -15.22 1.37
N LYS A 97 1.45 -15.45 1.97
CA LYS A 97 1.18 -15.21 3.40
C LYS A 97 1.46 -13.76 3.84
N LYS A 98 1.16 -12.80 2.98
CA LYS A 98 1.43 -11.36 3.16
C LYS A 98 0.17 -10.55 3.53
N SER A 99 -0.72 -11.13 4.33
CA SER A 99 -1.90 -10.41 4.84
C SER A 99 -1.57 -9.53 6.05
N THR A 100 -2.30 -8.42 6.22
CA THR A 100 -2.25 -7.57 7.41
C THR A 100 -3.68 -7.16 7.79
N PRO A 101 -4.00 -6.93 9.08
CA PRO A 101 -5.28 -6.36 9.45
C PRO A 101 -5.51 -5.00 8.79
N TYR A 102 -6.72 -4.75 8.30
CA TYR A 102 -7.09 -3.46 7.68
C TYR A 102 -6.81 -2.25 8.59
N ALA A 103 -6.98 -2.39 9.91
CA ALA A 103 -6.65 -1.34 10.88
C ALA A 103 -5.16 -0.99 10.93
N ASN A 104 -4.30 -1.92 10.51
CA ASN A 104 -2.84 -1.77 10.48
C ASN A 104 -2.31 -1.44 9.08
N ARG A 105 -3.19 -1.13 8.13
CA ARG A 105 -2.79 -0.79 6.76
C ARG A 105 -1.84 0.41 6.77
N ARG A 106 -0.77 0.31 6.00
CA ARG A 106 0.29 1.30 5.88
C ARG A 106 0.38 1.79 4.43
N TYR A 107 1.02 2.94 4.28
CA TYR A 107 1.35 3.55 3.01
C TYR A 107 1.99 2.56 2.03
N GLY A 108 1.34 2.29 0.90
CA GLY A 108 1.75 1.33 -0.11
C GLY A 108 1.14 -0.06 0.01
N ASP A 109 0.32 -0.37 1.02
CA ASP A 109 -0.43 -1.64 1.10
C ASP A 109 -1.54 -1.73 0.05
N LEU A 110 -1.88 -2.95 -0.40
CA LEU A 110 -3.11 -3.19 -1.18
C LEU A 110 -4.28 -3.42 -0.25
N ILE A 111 -5.42 -2.85 -0.59
CA ILE A 111 -6.71 -3.07 0.07
C ILE A 111 -7.64 -3.66 -0.99
N PHE A 112 -8.28 -4.79 -0.68
CA PHE A 112 -9.18 -5.48 -1.59
C PHE A 112 -10.61 -5.36 -1.10
N TYR A 113 -11.53 -5.17 -2.05
CA TYR A 113 -12.94 -4.91 -1.76
C TYR A 113 -13.85 -5.85 -2.58
N ASP A 114 -14.96 -6.19 -1.96
CA ASP A 114 -16.18 -6.70 -2.60
C ASP A 114 -17.20 -5.55 -2.56
N LEU A 115 -17.19 -4.71 -3.61
CA LEU A 115 -18.01 -3.52 -3.72
C LEU A 115 -19.42 -3.83 -4.23
N TYR A 116 -19.54 -4.81 -5.15
CA TYR A 116 -20.82 -5.11 -5.79
C TYR A 116 -21.70 -6.06 -4.98
N LYS A 117 -21.15 -6.80 -4.00
CA LYS A 117 -21.91 -7.72 -3.13
C LYS A 117 -22.76 -8.73 -3.91
N ASN A 118 -22.29 -9.18 -5.07
CA ASN A 118 -23.09 -9.89 -6.06
C ASN A 118 -22.70 -11.36 -6.28
N ASN A 119 -21.86 -11.94 -5.41
CA ASN A 119 -21.29 -13.29 -5.54
C ASN A 119 -20.75 -13.55 -6.97
N ASN A 120 -19.52 -13.12 -7.20
CA ASN A 120 -18.88 -13.23 -8.51
C ASN A 120 -18.08 -14.53 -8.68
N ASN A 121 -18.19 -15.47 -7.71
CA ASN A 121 -17.51 -16.76 -7.71
C ASN A 121 -15.97 -16.66 -7.72
N ARG A 122 -15.40 -15.50 -7.38
CA ARG A 122 -13.94 -15.29 -7.21
C ARG A 122 -13.55 -15.37 -5.74
N TYR A 123 -12.24 -15.32 -5.49
CA TYR A 123 -11.71 -15.32 -4.12
C TYR A 123 -12.32 -14.17 -3.30
N HIS A 124 -13.08 -14.52 -2.26
CA HIS A 124 -13.81 -13.60 -1.37
C HIS A 124 -14.69 -12.57 -2.09
N ASP A 125 -15.23 -12.93 -3.26
CA ASP A 125 -16.03 -12.04 -4.11
C ASP A 125 -15.36 -10.72 -4.49
N ILE A 126 -14.01 -10.67 -4.43
CA ILE A 126 -13.26 -9.45 -4.68
C ILE A 126 -13.44 -8.96 -6.11
N ASP A 127 -13.85 -7.70 -6.23
CA ASP A 127 -14.06 -7.00 -7.51
C ASP A 127 -13.17 -5.77 -7.66
N HIS A 128 -12.59 -5.25 -6.57
CA HIS A 128 -11.78 -4.03 -6.61
C HIS A 128 -10.52 -4.12 -5.75
N VAL A 129 -9.50 -3.35 -6.14
CA VAL A 129 -8.26 -3.17 -5.38
C VAL A 129 -7.84 -1.71 -5.39
N ALA A 130 -7.35 -1.23 -4.26
CA ALA A 130 -6.76 0.09 -4.10
C ALA A 130 -5.39 0.03 -3.42
N ILE A 131 -4.59 1.07 -3.61
CA ILE A 131 -3.29 1.26 -2.96
C ILE A 131 -3.45 2.27 -1.83
N CYS A 132 -3.11 1.90 -0.60
CA CYS A 132 -3.17 2.78 0.56
C CYS A 132 -2.17 3.94 0.43
N ALA A 133 -2.65 5.18 0.33
CA ALA A 133 -1.83 6.39 0.19
C ALA A 133 -1.53 7.08 1.54
N GLY A 134 -1.82 6.42 2.67
CA GLY A 134 -1.62 6.94 4.01
C GLY A 134 -2.67 7.98 4.42
N ASN A 135 -2.74 8.31 5.71
CA ASN A 135 -3.67 9.31 6.27
C ASN A 135 -5.14 9.10 5.89
N GLY A 136 -5.57 7.84 5.76
CA GLY A 136 -6.93 7.49 5.34
C GLY A 136 -7.23 7.70 3.86
N TYR A 137 -6.22 7.98 3.03
CA TYR A 137 -6.37 8.06 1.57
C TYR A 137 -5.98 6.75 0.89
N ILE A 138 -6.58 6.56 -0.28
CA ILE A 138 -6.24 5.53 -1.25
C ILE A 138 -6.00 6.15 -2.62
N ILE A 139 -5.28 5.41 -3.46
CA ILE A 139 -5.22 5.64 -4.91
C ILE A 139 -5.72 4.37 -5.59
N ASP A 140 -6.71 4.52 -6.44
CA ASP A 140 -7.35 3.42 -7.17
C ASP A 140 -7.75 3.86 -8.57
N ALA A 141 -7.98 2.88 -9.46
CA ALA A 141 -8.52 3.10 -10.79
C ALA A 141 -9.92 2.49 -10.86
N GLY A 142 -10.93 3.35 -10.97
CA GLY A 142 -12.32 2.99 -11.17
C GLY A 142 -13.03 4.14 -11.89
N SER A 143 -14.20 3.95 -12.48
CA SER A 143 -14.86 5.02 -13.25
C SER A 143 -14.95 6.34 -12.42
N PRO A 144 -14.43 7.48 -12.93
CA PRO A 144 -14.00 7.74 -14.30
C PRO A 144 -12.52 7.45 -14.64
N GLY A 145 -11.66 7.15 -13.67
CA GLY A 145 -10.22 7.00 -13.87
C GLY A 145 -9.42 6.80 -12.59
N VAL A 146 -8.11 7.04 -12.65
CA VAL A 146 -7.22 6.97 -11.49
C VAL A 146 -7.40 8.21 -10.63
N THR A 147 -7.75 8.02 -9.36
CA THR A 147 -7.98 9.12 -8.42
C THR A 147 -7.33 8.88 -7.08
N LYS A 148 -7.02 9.98 -6.37
CA LYS A 148 -6.72 9.93 -4.94
C LYS A 148 -7.95 10.39 -4.16
N ARG A 149 -8.45 9.55 -3.27
CA ARG A 149 -9.66 9.82 -2.48
C ARG A 149 -9.57 9.21 -1.09
N LEU A 150 -10.46 9.63 -0.20
CA LEU A 150 -10.58 9.03 1.13
C LEU A 150 -10.99 7.56 0.96
N ASP A 151 -10.37 6.68 1.75
CA ASP A 151 -10.68 5.25 1.81
C ASP A 151 -12.16 5.02 2.17
N THR A 152 -12.73 5.90 3.00
CA THR A 152 -14.16 5.90 3.35
C THR A 152 -15.10 6.21 2.18
N HIS A 153 -14.56 6.56 1.00
CA HIS A 153 -15.33 6.53 -0.23
C HIS A 153 -15.92 5.14 -0.48
N PHE A 154 -15.17 4.10 -0.15
CA PHE A 154 -15.68 2.75 -0.03
C PHE A 154 -16.11 2.49 1.42
N ASN A 155 -17.21 1.75 1.59
CA ASN A 155 -17.65 1.36 2.93
C ASN A 155 -16.62 0.38 3.51
N SER A 156 -16.13 0.58 4.73
CA SER A 156 -15.17 -0.34 5.35
C SER A 156 -15.69 -1.78 5.48
N SER A 157 -17.02 -1.99 5.48
CA SER A 157 -17.62 -3.33 5.42
C SER A 157 -17.45 -4.05 4.08
N SER A 158 -17.02 -3.34 3.04
CA SER A 158 -16.67 -3.92 1.74
C SER A 158 -15.26 -4.48 1.69
N VAL A 159 -14.39 -4.13 2.66
CA VAL A 159 -13.01 -4.65 2.71
C VAL A 159 -13.04 -6.13 3.03
N THR A 160 -12.37 -6.92 2.20
CA THR A 160 -12.26 -8.37 2.37
C THR A 160 -10.86 -8.77 2.80
N GLU A 161 -9.83 -8.11 2.25
CA GLU A 161 -8.42 -8.42 2.51
C GLU A 161 -7.55 -7.15 2.49
N THR A 162 -6.40 -7.22 3.15
CA THR A 162 -5.35 -6.20 3.03
C THR A 162 -4.00 -6.90 2.97
N ALA A 163 -3.14 -6.49 2.02
CA ALA A 163 -1.84 -7.13 1.78
C ALA A 163 -0.68 -6.13 1.80
N VAL A 164 0.44 -6.57 2.36
CA VAL A 164 1.65 -5.77 2.48
C VAL A 164 2.61 -5.99 1.30
N PRO A 165 3.30 -4.95 0.82
CA PRO A 165 4.46 -5.10 -0.05
C PRO A 165 5.65 -5.52 0.83
N LEU A 166 6.00 -6.81 0.83
CA LEU A 166 7.18 -7.32 1.53
C LEU A 166 8.18 -7.95 0.54
N TYR A 167 9.46 -7.84 0.90
CA TYR A 167 10.66 -8.33 0.20
C TYR A 167 11.33 -9.39 1.08
#